data_AF-A0A2G8R031-F1
#
_entry.id   AF-A0A2G8R031-F1
#
_cell.length_a   1.000
_cell.length_b   1.000
_cell.length_c   1.000
_cell.angle_alpha   90.00
_cell.angle_beta   90.00
_cell.angle_gamma   90.00
#
_symmetry.space_group_name_H-M   'P 1'
#
loop_
_entity.id
_entity.type
_entity.pdbx_description
1 polymer ?
#
loop_
_entity_poly.entity_id
_entity_poly.type
_entity_poly.pdbx_seq_one_letter_code
_entity_poly.pdbx_strand_id
1 'polypeptide(L)' 'MPEILTVGLPLVKDVFQVHGADGATRGVLRMKLRRGQLLELVGQLP' A
#
# COMPACT_ATOMS: atom_id res chain seq x y z
N MET A 1 6.17 14.06 8.64
CA MET A 1 5.37 12.89 8.21
C MET A 1 6.25 11.66 8.37
N PRO A 2 5.76 10.57 8.96
CA PRO A 2 6.56 9.35 9.11
C PRO A 2 6.87 8.76 7.72
N GLU A 3 8.13 8.37 7.52
CA GLU A 3 8.56 7.67 6.30
C GLU A 3 8.02 6.24 6.30
N ILE A 4 7.48 5.79 5.18
CA ILE A 4 6.96 4.43 5.01
C ILE A 4 8.10 3.58 4.45
N LEU A 5 8.64 2.67 5.25
CA LEU A 5 9.75 1.81 4.85
C LEU A 5 9.29 0.45 4.31
N THR A 6 8.12 0.00 4.75
CA THR A 6 7.53 -1.27 4.29
C THR A 6 6.09 -1.07 3.90
N VAL A 7 5.69 -1.70 2.79
CA VAL A 7 4.32 -1.69 2.28
C VAL A 7 3.87 -3.13 2.06
N GLY A 8 2.75 -3.50 2.67
CA GLY A 8 2.09 -4.78 2.44
C GLY A 8 0.87 -4.62 1.53
N LEU A 9 0.81 -5.47 0.50
CA LEU A 9 -0.25 -5.52 -0.50
C LEU A 9 -0.82 -6.95 -0.62
N PRO A 10 -1.94 -7.29 0.04
CA PRO A 10 -2.50 -8.63 0.00
C PRO A 10 -3.19 -8.90 -1.34
N LEU A 11 -2.73 -9.94 -2.07
CA LEU A 11 -3.21 -10.25 -3.43
C LEU A 11 -4.46 -11.13 -3.50
N VAL A 12 -4.98 -11.58 -2.36
CA VAL A 12 -6.08 -12.56 -2.26
C VAL A 12 -7.49 -11.92 -2.42
N LYS A 13 -7.59 -10.61 -2.62
CA LYS A 13 -8.89 -9.90 -2.64
C LYS A 13 -8.98 -8.92 -3.81
N ASP A 14 -10.19 -8.73 -4.34
CA ASP A 14 -10.50 -7.69 -5.34
C ASP A 14 -10.33 -6.27 -4.79
N VAL A 15 -10.32 -6.15 -3.45
CA VAL A 15 -9.99 -4.93 -2.71
C VAL A 15 -8.71 -5.17 -1.92
N PHE A 16 -7.65 -4.51 -2.36
CA PHE A 16 -6.34 -4.55 -1.74
C PHE A 16 -6.31 -3.60 -0.54
N GLN A 17 -6.09 -4.13 0.66
CA GLN A 17 -5.82 -3.29 1.83
C GLN A 17 -4.32 -3.03 1.91
N VAL A 18 -3.91 -1.86 1.46
CA VAL A 18 -2.52 -1.41 1.59
C VAL A 18 -2.29 -0.97 3.03
N HIS A 19 -1.26 -1.52 3.64
CA HIS A 19 -0.74 -1.03 4.91
C HIS A 19 0.73 -0.68 4.74
N GLY A 20 1.15 0.40 5.39
CA GLY A 20 2.56 0.80 5.42
C GLY A 20 3.02 1.02 6.85
N ALA A 21 4.26 0.63 7.13
CA ALA A 21 4.87 0.79 8.44
C ALA A 21 6.17 1.60 8.35
N ASP A 22 6.44 2.34 9.43
CA ASP A 22 7.69 3.08 9.61
C ASP A 22 8.84 2.16 10.09
N GLY A 23 10.01 2.74 10.34
CA GLY A 23 11.18 2.00 10.84
C GLY A 23 11.01 1.41 12.24
N ALA A 24 10.01 1.82 13.00
CA ALA A 24 9.63 1.20 14.27
C ALA A 24 8.54 0.14 14.10
N THR A 25 8.24 -0.29 12.87
CA THR A 25 7.15 -1.20 12.50
C THR A 25 5.76 -0.71 12.93
N ARG A 26 5.62 0.58 13.22
CA ARG A 26 4.32 1.18 13.53
C ARG A 26 3.58 1.43 12.23
N GLY A 27 2.33 0.98 12.16
CA GLY A 27 1.46 1.25 11.02
C GLY A 27 1.17 2.75 10.88
N VAL A 28 1.61 3.34 9.78
CA VAL A 28 1.47 4.78 9.48
C VAL A 28 0.69 5.06 8.21
N LEU A 29 0.39 4.02 7.42
CA LEU A 29 -0.43 4.10 6.21
C LEU A 29 -1.50 3.01 6.25
N ARG A 30 -2.75 3.38 5.91
CA ARG A 30 -3.83 2.43 5.65
C ARG A 30 -4.74 2.98 4.55
N MET A 31 -4.85 2.27 3.44
CA MET A 31 -5.78 2.60 2.37
C MET A 31 -6.36 1.35 1.71
N LYS A 32 -7.47 1.51 1.00
CA LYS A 32 -8.08 0.46 0.20
C LYS A 32 -7.97 0.84 -1.27
N LEU A 33 -7.39 -0.05 -2.07
CA LEU A 33 -7.33 0.09 -3.52
C LEU A 33 -8.18 -1.02 -4.15
N ARG A 34 -8.93 -0.66 -5.19
CA ARG A 34 -9.50 -1.65 -6.12
C ARG A 34 -8.48 -1.97 -7.20
N ARG A 35 -8.69 -3.09 -7.91
CA ARG A 35 -7.80 -3.53 -8.99
C ARG A 35 -7.43 -2.43 -10.01
N GLY A 36 -8.40 -1.65 -10.48
CA GLY A 36 -8.12 -0.54 -11.41
C GLY A 36 -7.17 0.51 -10.84
N GLN A 37 -7.40 0.93 -9.59
CA GLN A 37 -6.57 1.94 -8.91
C GLN A 37 -5.15 1.43 -8.62
N LEU A 38 -5.01 0.13 -8.31
CA LEU A 38 -3.69 -0.48 -8.14
C LEU A 38 -2.91 -0.51 -9.46
N LEU A 39 -3.57 -0.86 -10.57
CA LEU A 39 -2.93 -0.87 -11.89
C LEU A 39 -2.47 0.53 -12.33
N GLU A 40 -3.32 1.54 -12.12
CA GLU A 40 -2.96 2.94 -12.38
C GLU A 40 -1.74 3.38 -11.56
N LEU A 41 -1.71 3.06 -10.26
CA LEU A 41 -0.61 3.41 -9.37
C LEU A 41 0.70 2.74 -9.78
N VAL A 42 0.68 1.42 -10.02
CA VAL A 42 1.89 0.65 -10.39
C VAL A 42 2.40 1.07 -11.77
N GLY A 43 1.51 1.43 -12.69
CA GLY A 43 1.90 1.94 -14.02
C GLY A 43 2.58 3.31 -14.00
N GLN A 44 2.55 4.04 -12.87
CA GLN A 44 3.25 5.33 -12.69
C GLN A 44 4.61 5.19 -12.00
N LEU A 45 5.02 3.98 -11.62
CA LEU A 45 6.35 3.75 -11.07
C LEU A 45 7.40 3.99 -12.18
N PRO A 46 8.54 4.64 -11.86
CA PRO A 46 9.61 4.90 -12.81
C PRO A 46 10.26 3.62 -13.36
#